data_AF-A0AAE8T779-F1
#
_entry.id   AF-A0AAE8T779-F1
#
_cell.length_a   1.000
_cell.length_b   1.000
_cell.length_c   1.000
_cell.angle_alpha   90.00
_cell.angle_beta   90.00
_cell.angle_gamma   90.00
#
_symmetry.space_group_name_H-M   'P 1'
#
loop_
_entity.id
_entity.type
_entity.pdbx_description
1 polymer ?
#
loop_
_entity_poly.entity_id
_entity_poly.type
_entity_poly.pdbx_seq_one_letter_code
_entity_poly.pdbx_strand_id
1 'polypeptide(L)'
;MTRPTRTAAALAVACLLLAACGGDDSTPPAASADNSGSTPAPQPQPQPTPAPATYYQTKTPYRPQQDAATYEAPPAGYAPVYTELVARHGSRGLSGFKYDGAIYAMLVKAEADGALTALGAQLKADTYAMMKANALLGYGVAGISTPGYGNLTQTGIREHQQLAARLAQRLPALFAAGNRQIVVVNSGQDRAVDSSTFFSASLVAAQPALAPAITLPAAPSGYPANAPVAQPAGTNRFLLYFHSLKPATDLVTDAGNPYYATYQASQAYQAYANDATVAAKLNAIKAAPQAADVAQTVLSALVSQAFIAKLGTSGYTFANTGTYAFTSADGKFTNTLKGDGKTKIATAVDAVNVLYNLLQVAPAMVAETGGVTMEKYIGAEQAQYLAYLQDAEDYYQKGPGIQEANPVTYRMAKVLQDDFFGEVDAIARGDLTHAAKLRFTHAEIMIPFASIMNLKNVFVPTPQAQTYTYANNPWRGDQVSPMAANMQWDVYRNGSRLIVKMLYNERETDFQAACDGAKLTPGSHFYDYAGLKQCYGYQ
;
A
#
# COMPACT_ATOMS: atom_id res chain seq x y z
N MET A 1 -31.94 -55.17 11.48
CA MET A 1 -31.39 -55.60 12.79
C MET A 1 -30.04 -54.90 12.93
N THR A 2 -29.68 -54.04 13.88
CA THR A 2 -30.33 -53.40 15.04
C THR A 2 -29.34 -52.26 15.43
N ARG A 3 -29.83 -51.02 15.54
CA ARG A 3 -29.18 -49.91 16.28
C ARG A 3 -29.52 -50.04 17.78
N PRO A 4 -28.77 -49.41 18.72
CA PRO A 4 -29.06 -48.02 19.20
C PRO A 4 -27.76 -47.21 19.50
N THR A 5 -27.62 -45.88 19.31
CA THR A 5 -28.16 -44.66 19.97
C THR A 5 -27.92 -44.51 21.50
N ARG A 6 -27.34 -43.36 21.90
CA ARG A 6 -27.62 -42.50 23.09
C ARG A 6 -26.61 -41.32 23.13
N THR A 7 -26.99 -40.07 22.84
CA THR A 7 -27.69 -39.01 23.62
C THR A 7 -26.79 -38.12 24.50
N ALA A 8 -26.99 -36.81 24.31
CA ALA A 8 -26.41 -35.67 24.99
C ALA A 8 -26.92 -35.46 26.42
N ALA A 9 -26.18 -34.66 27.21
CA ALA A 9 -26.73 -33.91 28.34
C ALA A 9 -25.93 -32.61 28.56
N ALA A 10 -26.66 -31.50 28.53
CA ALA A 10 -26.24 -30.18 28.98
C ALA A 10 -26.40 -30.08 30.50
N LEU A 11 -25.55 -29.30 31.17
CA LEU A 11 -25.82 -28.80 32.52
C LEU A 11 -25.60 -27.28 32.57
N ALA A 12 -26.71 -26.57 32.75
CA ALA A 12 -26.75 -25.23 33.29
C ALA A 12 -26.92 -25.33 34.82
N VAL A 13 -26.21 -24.52 35.59
CA VAL A 13 -26.54 -24.25 36.99
C VAL A 13 -26.40 -22.75 37.24
N ALA A 14 -27.52 -22.14 37.63
CA ALA A 14 -27.64 -20.82 38.22
C ALA A 14 -28.32 -20.99 39.59
N CYS A 15 -27.81 -20.33 40.63
CA CYS A 15 -28.48 -19.92 41.88
C CYS A 15 -27.45 -19.12 42.71
N LEU A 16 -27.63 -17.82 42.98
CA LEU A 16 -28.47 -17.16 44.01
C LEU A 16 -27.80 -17.03 45.40
N LEU A 17 -27.32 -15.80 45.65
CA LEU A 17 -27.38 -14.91 46.83
C LEU A 17 -27.52 -15.46 48.28
N LEU A 18 -26.66 -14.92 49.18
CA LEU A 18 -26.91 -14.26 50.51
C LEU A 18 -25.70 -14.51 51.45
N ALA A 19 -24.90 -13.50 51.81
CA ALA A 19 -25.04 -12.51 52.90
C ALA A 19 -24.60 -13.00 54.30
N ALA A 20 -23.55 -12.36 54.87
CA ALA A 20 -23.35 -11.99 56.29
C ALA A 20 -21.92 -11.41 56.49
N CYS A 21 -21.78 -10.12 56.85
CA CYS A 21 -21.40 -9.56 58.17
C CYS A 21 -19.92 -9.84 58.58
N GLY A 22 -19.07 -8.91 59.04
CA GLY A 22 -19.15 -7.52 59.51
C GLY A 22 -17.91 -7.23 60.40
N GLY A 23 -17.57 -5.96 60.65
CA GLY A 23 -16.59 -5.50 61.66
C GLY A 23 -15.50 -4.58 61.07
N ASP A 24 -15.70 -3.25 61.05
CA ASP A 24 -15.34 -2.22 62.07
C ASP A 24 -13.90 -1.70 61.82
N ASP A 25 -13.54 -0.41 61.81
CA ASP A 25 -14.21 0.79 62.30
C ASP A 25 -13.49 2.08 61.81
N SER A 26 -14.17 3.23 61.97
CA SER A 26 -13.68 4.63 62.05
C SER A 26 -13.69 5.56 60.82
N THR A 27 -14.76 6.37 60.72
CA THR A 27 -14.74 7.73 60.16
C THR A 27 -15.64 8.67 61.00
N PRO A 28 -15.24 9.93 61.28
CA PRO A 28 -16.12 10.97 61.82
C PRO A 28 -16.87 11.74 60.71
N PRO A 29 -17.90 12.54 61.05
CA PRO A 29 -19.09 12.69 60.22
C PRO A 29 -19.03 13.79 59.16
N ALA A 30 -19.87 13.60 58.15
CA ALA A 30 -20.08 14.48 57.01
C ALA A 30 -20.71 15.83 57.39
N ALA A 31 -20.19 16.91 56.78
CA ALA A 31 -20.88 18.17 56.62
C ALA A 31 -21.32 18.31 55.14
N SER A 32 -22.64 18.43 54.98
CA SER A 32 -23.40 19.23 54.01
C SER A 32 -22.86 19.44 52.59
N ALA A 33 -23.69 19.02 51.63
CA ALA A 33 -23.60 19.23 50.20
C ALA A 33 -23.29 20.67 49.77
N ASP A 34 -22.44 20.78 48.76
CA ASP A 34 -22.56 21.77 47.69
C ASP A 34 -22.35 21.07 46.34
N ASN A 35 -23.36 21.18 45.49
CA ASN A 35 -23.49 20.49 44.22
C ASN A 35 -23.00 21.42 43.09
N SER A 36 -21.70 21.40 42.82
CA SER A 36 -21.10 21.99 41.62
C SER A 36 -19.84 21.22 41.25
N GLY A 37 -19.98 20.13 40.49
CA GLY A 37 -18.87 19.32 40.03
C GLY A 37 -19.05 18.94 38.56
N SER A 38 -18.25 19.57 37.70
CA SER A 38 -18.03 19.16 36.32
C SER A 38 -17.71 17.67 36.22
N THR A 39 -18.40 16.95 35.33
CA THR A 39 -18.08 15.58 34.95
C THR A 39 -16.61 15.48 34.54
N PRO A 40 -15.79 14.60 35.15
CA PRO A 40 -14.42 14.39 34.70
C PRO A 40 -14.45 13.86 33.26
N ALA A 41 -13.65 14.48 32.39
CA ALA A 41 -13.43 13.97 31.04
C ALA A 41 -12.99 12.49 31.10
N PRO A 42 -13.44 11.63 30.16
CA PRO A 42 -12.98 10.25 30.11
C PRO A 42 -11.46 10.21 30.07
N GLN A 43 -10.85 9.50 31.00
CA GLN A 43 -9.40 9.30 30.97
C GLN A 43 -9.02 8.59 29.67
N PRO A 44 -7.97 9.04 28.96
CA PRO A 44 -7.48 8.35 27.77
C PRO A 44 -7.17 6.90 28.13
N GLN A 45 -7.79 5.95 27.42
CA GLN A 45 -7.41 4.56 27.54
C GLN A 45 -5.91 4.42 27.23
N PRO A 46 -5.16 3.56 27.96
CA PRO A 46 -3.76 3.32 27.66
C PRO A 46 -3.62 2.95 26.18
N GLN A 47 -2.90 3.78 25.42
CA GLN A 47 -2.58 3.44 24.04
C GLN A 47 -1.82 2.12 24.03
N PRO A 48 -2.17 1.17 23.14
CA PRO A 48 -1.36 -0.02 22.94
C PRO A 48 0.09 0.37 22.68
N THR A 49 1.04 -0.31 23.33
CA THR A 49 2.47 -0.12 23.06
C THR A 49 2.69 -0.17 21.55
N PRO A 50 3.32 0.85 20.93
CA PRO A 50 3.58 0.84 19.50
C PRO A 50 4.33 -0.45 19.14
N ALA A 51 3.87 -1.14 18.09
CA ALA A 51 4.64 -2.25 17.53
C ALA A 51 6.06 -1.73 17.20
N PRO A 52 7.12 -2.54 17.40
CA PRO A 52 8.48 -2.15 17.05
C PRO A 52 8.54 -1.63 15.62
N ALA A 53 9.22 -0.51 15.39
CA ALA A 53 9.38 0.03 14.05
C ALA A 53 10.15 -0.98 13.18
N THR A 54 9.52 -1.44 12.10
CA THR A 54 10.08 -2.50 11.26
C THR A 54 10.74 -1.98 9.98
N TYR A 55 10.56 -0.69 9.67
CA TYR A 55 11.20 0.01 8.55
C TYR A 55 11.06 -0.71 7.19
N TYR A 56 9.88 -1.25 6.88
CA TYR A 56 9.63 -1.94 5.60
C TYR A 56 9.24 -1.00 4.44
N GLN A 57 9.22 0.32 4.69
CA GLN A 57 8.89 1.32 3.68
C GLN A 57 7.51 1.02 3.02
N THR A 58 7.34 1.29 1.72
CA THR A 58 6.14 0.97 0.94
C THR A 58 5.88 -0.54 0.84
N LYS A 59 6.72 -1.41 1.37
CA LYS A 59 6.44 -2.85 1.43
C LYS A 59 5.84 -3.30 2.75
N THR A 60 5.62 -2.37 3.68
CA THR A 60 4.86 -2.59 4.91
C THR A 60 3.51 -3.25 4.59
N PRO A 61 3.24 -4.47 5.10
CA PRO A 61 1.94 -5.12 4.97
C PRO A 61 0.82 -4.26 5.54
N TYR A 62 -0.35 -4.33 4.93
CA TYR A 62 -1.44 -3.41 5.26
C TYR A 62 -2.07 -3.72 6.62
N ARG A 63 -2.40 -2.65 7.35
CA ARG A 63 -3.34 -2.65 8.48
C ARG A 63 -4.18 -1.37 8.42
N PRO A 64 -5.47 -1.40 8.78
CA PRO A 64 -6.25 -0.18 8.93
C PRO A 64 -5.60 0.72 9.99
N GLN A 65 -5.56 2.03 9.75
CA GLN A 65 -4.87 2.99 10.62
C GLN A 65 -5.76 3.60 11.71
N GLN A 66 -7.07 3.33 11.69
CA GLN A 66 -8.03 3.71 12.72
C GLN A 66 -9.06 2.59 12.88
N ASP A 67 -9.59 2.43 14.09
CA ASP A 67 -10.73 1.55 14.32
C ASP A 67 -11.99 2.18 13.72
N ALA A 68 -12.65 1.47 12.80
CA ALA A 68 -13.85 1.96 12.13
C ALA A 68 -15.02 2.25 13.08
N ALA A 69 -15.04 1.63 14.27
CA ALA A 69 -16.03 1.93 15.31
C ALA A 69 -15.86 3.34 15.90
N THR A 70 -14.71 3.98 15.68
CA THR A 70 -14.39 5.32 16.19
C THR A 70 -14.57 6.42 15.15
N TYR A 71 -15.02 6.09 13.93
CA TYR A 71 -15.29 7.10 12.91
C TYR A 71 -16.41 8.05 13.33
N GLU A 72 -16.29 9.32 12.96
CA GLU A 72 -17.34 10.32 13.15
C GLU A 72 -18.65 9.84 12.50
N ALA A 73 -19.75 9.78 13.24
CA ALA A 73 -21.04 9.40 12.66
C ALA A 73 -21.52 10.47 11.66
N PRO A 74 -22.20 10.11 10.56
CA PRO A 74 -22.83 11.10 9.70
C PRO A 74 -23.84 11.95 10.50
N PRO A 75 -23.93 13.27 10.24
CA PRO A 75 -24.89 14.14 10.94
C PRO A 75 -26.34 13.68 10.74
N ALA A 76 -27.22 14.06 11.67
CA ALA A 76 -28.64 13.69 11.59
C ALA A 76 -29.27 14.08 10.23
N GLY A 77 -30.02 13.15 9.64
CA GLY A 77 -30.67 13.32 8.34
C GLY A 77 -29.79 13.02 7.12
N TYR A 78 -28.49 12.77 7.29
CA TYR A 78 -27.62 12.32 6.21
C TYR A 78 -27.55 10.79 6.14
N ALA A 79 -27.81 10.24 4.95
CA ALA A 79 -27.69 8.81 4.67
C ALA A 79 -26.60 8.56 3.61
N PRO A 80 -25.84 7.46 3.69
CA PRO A 80 -24.84 7.13 2.68
C PRO A 80 -25.54 6.83 1.35
N VAL A 81 -25.08 7.47 0.28
CA VAL A 81 -25.63 7.30 -1.06
C VAL A 81 -24.61 6.77 -2.06
N TYR A 82 -23.32 6.91 -1.81
CA TYR A 82 -22.26 6.44 -2.71
C TYR A 82 -20.96 6.26 -1.94
N THR A 83 -20.08 5.39 -2.43
CA THR A 83 -18.70 5.29 -1.94
C THR A 83 -17.77 5.01 -3.11
N GLU A 84 -16.55 5.49 -3.02
CA GLU A 84 -15.52 5.14 -3.99
C GLU A 84 -14.18 4.89 -3.33
N LEU A 85 -13.35 4.10 -4.02
CA LEU A 85 -12.07 3.65 -3.51
C LEU A 85 -11.06 3.65 -4.64
N VAL A 86 -9.84 4.09 -4.34
CA VAL A 86 -8.63 3.69 -5.07
C VAL A 86 -7.70 2.97 -4.10
N ALA A 87 -7.24 1.78 -4.47
CA ALA A 87 -6.34 0.97 -3.67
C ALA A 87 -5.15 0.50 -4.51
N ARG A 88 -3.95 0.61 -3.94
CA ARG A 88 -2.80 -0.16 -4.40
C ARG A 88 -3.11 -1.65 -4.29
N HIS A 89 -2.48 -2.45 -5.14
CA HIS A 89 -2.44 -3.90 -4.99
C HIS A 89 -1.92 -4.35 -3.61
N GLY A 90 -2.30 -5.57 -3.21
CA GLY A 90 -1.86 -6.18 -1.96
C GLY A 90 -0.39 -6.56 -1.96
N SER A 91 0.06 -7.02 -0.80
CA SER A 91 1.38 -7.58 -0.56
C SER A 91 1.77 -8.62 -1.62
N ARG A 92 2.94 -8.44 -2.22
CA ARG A 92 3.46 -9.25 -3.33
C ARG A 92 4.88 -9.73 -3.07
N GLY A 93 5.29 -10.76 -3.81
CA GLY A 93 6.70 -11.14 -3.87
C GLY A 93 7.58 -10.09 -4.57
N LEU A 94 8.87 -10.39 -4.70
CA LEU A 94 9.81 -9.61 -5.50
C LEU A 94 9.30 -9.49 -6.93
N SER A 95 9.50 -8.33 -7.57
CA SER A 95 8.94 -8.04 -8.90
C SER A 95 9.62 -8.83 -10.04
N GLY A 96 10.74 -9.46 -9.77
CA GLY A 96 11.54 -10.22 -10.73
C GLY A 96 12.82 -10.72 -10.07
N PHE A 97 13.50 -11.67 -10.73
CA PHE A 97 14.78 -12.21 -10.30
C PHE A 97 15.86 -11.13 -10.42
N LYS A 98 16.06 -10.39 -9.33
CA LYS A 98 16.85 -9.15 -9.29
C LYS A 98 17.70 -9.13 -8.03
N TYR A 99 17.13 -8.63 -6.94
CA TYR A 99 17.85 -8.38 -5.70
C TYR A 99 18.38 -9.68 -5.09
N ASP A 100 17.50 -10.67 -5.03
CA ASP A 100 17.77 -12.01 -4.55
C ASP A 100 18.82 -12.73 -5.41
N GLY A 101 18.73 -12.63 -6.73
CA GLY A 101 19.75 -13.17 -7.63
C GLY A 101 21.13 -12.54 -7.44
N ALA A 102 21.20 -11.22 -7.32
CA ALA A 102 22.46 -10.51 -7.15
C ALA A 102 23.12 -10.81 -5.80
N ILE A 103 22.36 -10.80 -4.70
CA ILE A 103 22.92 -11.12 -3.38
C ILE A 103 23.28 -12.60 -3.27
N TYR A 104 22.50 -13.49 -3.87
CA TYR A 104 22.84 -14.92 -3.91
C TYR A 104 24.15 -15.17 -4.64
N ALA A 105 24.38 -14.52 -5.80
CA ALA A 105 25.63 -14.63 -6.54
C ALA A 105 26.84 -14.17 -5.71
N MET A 106 26.71 -13.06 -4.97
CA MET A 106 27.75 -12.59 -4.05
C MET A 106 28.04 -13.62 -2.95
N LEU A 107 27.00 -14.17 -2.33
CA LEU A 107 27.14 -15.13 -1.22
C LEU A 107 27.73 -16.47 -1.69
N VAL A 108 27.41 -16.91 -2.91
CA VAL A 108 28.05 -18.09 -3.53
C VAL A 108 29.55 -17.86 -3.70
N LYS A 109 29.97 -16.68 -4.17
CA LYS A 109 31.40 -16.36 -4.29
C LYS A 109 32.08 -16.25 -2.92
N ALA A 110 31.43 -15.63 -1.94
CA ALA A 110 31.94 -15.55 -0.58
C ALA A 110 32.14 -16.95 0.04
N GLU A 111 31.22 -17.89 -0.21
CA GLU A 111 31.38 -19.27 0.25
C GLU A 111 32.59 -19.95 -0.40
N ALA A 112 32.73 -19.82 -1.72
CA ALA A 112 33.85 -20.40 -2.47
C ALA A 112 35.21 -19.86 -2.01
N ASP A 113 35.25 -18.62 -1.51
CA ASP A 113 36.45 -18.00 -0.96
C ASP A 113 36.65 -18.31 0.55
N GLY A 114 35.78 -19.11 1.17
CA GLY A 114 35.82 -19.40 2.61
C GLY A 114 35.52 -18.17 3.49
N ALA A 115 34.80 -17.18 2.93
CA ALA A 115 34.60 -15.88 3.54
C ALA A 115 33.25 -15.71 4.25
N LEU A 116 32.31 -16.66 4.16
CA LEU A 116 31.03 -16.57 4.87
C LEU A 116 31.21 -16.77 6.38
N THR A 117 30.51 -15.97 7.17
CA THR A 117 30.24 -16.29 8.58
C THR A 117 29.13 -17.34 8.67
N ALA A 118 28.87 -17.87 9.87
CA ALA A 118 27.70 -18.73 10.10
C ALA A 118 26.38 -18.03 9.73
N LEU A 119 26.27 -16.72 10.05
CA LEU A 119 25.10 -15.92 9.70
C LEU A 119 25.00 -15.69 8.18
N GLY A 120 26.14 -15.49 7.50
CA GLY A 120 26.20 -15.39 6.04
C GLY A 120 25.79 -16.68 5.32
N ALA A 121 26.17 -17.84 5.86
CA ALA A 121 25.73 -19.14 5.36
C ALA A 121 24.21 -19.31 5.50
N GLN A 122 23.63 -18.89 6.62
CA GLN A 122 22.17 -18.88 6.79
C GLN A 122 21.49 -17.90 5.83
N LEU A 123 22.04 -16.69 5.64
CA LEU A 123 21.50 -15.73 4.68
C LEU A 123 21.47 -16.30 3.26
N LYS A 124 22.51 -17.03 2.85
CA LYS A 124 22.56 -17.70 1.55
C LYS A 124 21.41 -18.70 1.39
N ALA A 125 21.18 -19.54 2.41
CA ALA A 125 20.08 -20.52 2.40
C ALA A 125 18.70 -19.83 2.35
N ASP A 126 18.49 -18.81 3.17
CA ASP A 126 17.24 -18.04 3.23
C ASP A 126 16.98 -17.29 1.91
N THR A 127 18.02 -16.72 1.31
CA THR A 127 17.94 -16.08 -0.02
C THR A 127 17.48 -17.09 -1.07
N TYR A 128 18.05 -18.30 -1.08
CA TYR A 128 17.65 -19.35 -2.02
C TYR A 128 16.19 -19.81 -1.80
N ALA A 129 15.76 -19.91 -0.53
CA ALA A 129 14.37 -20.20 -0.19
C ALA A 129 13.42 -19.10 -0.71
N MET A 130 13.78 -17.83 -0.58
CA MET A 130 13.03 -16.73 -1.16
C MET A 130 13.02 -16.75 -2.70
N MET A 131 14.13 -17.09 -3.36
CA MET A 131 14.18 -17.25 -4.82
C MET A 131 13.18 -18.31 -5.28
N LYS A 132 13.15 -19.47 -4.61
CA LYS A 132 12.20 -20.56 -4.88
C LYS A 132 10.76 -20.11 -4.64
N ALA A 133 10.49 -19.48 -3.51
CA ALA A 133 9.16 -19.00 -3.15
C ALA A 133 8.62 -18.01 -4.20
N ASN A 134 9.44 -17.06 -4.63
CA ASN A 134 9.07 -16.11 -5.69
C ASN A 134 8.89 -16.78 -7.05
N ALA A 135 9.74 -17.75 -7.41
CA ALA A 135 9.63 -18.46 -8.69
C ALA A 135 8.32 -19.26 -8.82
N LEU A 136 7.79 -19.76 -7.70
CA LEU A 136 6.58 -20.57 -7.66
C LEU A 136 5.35 -19.81 -7.16
N LEU A 137 5.49 -18.50 -6.89
CA LEU A 137 4.46 -17.71 -6.22
C LEU A 137 3.15 -17.68 -7.03
N GLY A 138 2.03 -17.98 -6.38
CA GLY A 138 0.71 -18.02 -7.01
C GLY A 138 0.39 -19.34 -7.73
N TYR A 139 1.32 -20.29 -7.80
CA TYR A 139 1.02 -21.62 -8.32
C TYR A 139 -0.04 -22.33 -7.46
N GLY A 140 -1.09 -22.84 -8.11
CA GLY A 140 -2.20 -23.52 -7.43
C GLY A 140 -3.16 -22.59 -6.68
N VAL A 141 -2.99 -21.27 -6.78
CA VAL A 141 -3.88 -20.29 -6.16
C VAL A 141 -5.00 -19.94 -7.14
N ALA A 142 -6.25 -20.31 -6.80
CA ALA A 142 -7.41 -19.96 -7.61
C ALA A 142 -7.52 -18.44 -7.78
N GLY A 143 -7.66 -17.98 -9.03
CA GLY A 143 -7.71 -16.56 -9.38
C GLY A 143 -6.39 -15.97 -9.88
N ILE A 144 -5.24 -16.61 -9.60
CA ILE A 144 -3.95 -16.22 -10.17
C ILE A 144 -3.71 -17.04 -11.44
N SER A 145 -3.59 -16.37 -12.58
CA SER A 145 -3.47 -17.03 -13.89
C SER A 145 -2.03 -17.39 -14.28
N THR A 146 -1.05 -16.59 -13.86
CA THR A 146 0.37 -16.76 -14.25
C THR A 146 1.26 -16.81 -13.01
N PRO A 147 1.70 -17.99 -12.54
CA PRO A 147 2.60 -18.11 -11.39
C PRO A 147 3.99 -17.50 -11.62
N GLY A 148 4.63 -17.03 -10.55
CA GLY A 148 5.99 -16.50 -10.55
C GLY A 148 6.14 -15.14 -9.86
N TYR A 149 7.31 -14.52 -10.09
CA TYR A 149 7.68 -13.23 -9.50
C TYR A 149 6.65 -12.14 -9.80
N GLY A 150 6.45 -11.25 -8.84
CA GLY A 150 5.55 -10.10 -8.96
C GLY A 150 4.10 -10.35 -8.54
N ASN A 151 3.70 -11.62 -8.39
CA ASN A 151 2.37 -12.00 -7.94
C ASN A 151 2.08 -11.62 -6.49
N LEU A 152 0.79 -11.60 -6.16
CA LEU A 152 0.32 -11.46 -4.79
C LEU A 152 0.77 -12.65 -3.93
N THR A 153 1.06 -12.33 -2.68
CA THR A 153 1.22 -13.30 -1.60
C THR A 153 -0.14 -13.63 -1.00
N GLN A 154 -0.23 -14.70 -0.23
CA GLN A 154 -1.37 -15.02 0.62
C GLN A 154 -1.71 -13.86 1.57
N THR A 155 -0.70 -13.11 2.02
CA THR A 155 -0.92 -11.87 2.78
C THR A 155 -1.65 -10.84 1.94
N GLY A 156 -1.19 -10.58 0.71
CA GLY A 156 -1.83 -9.60 -0.19
C GLY A 156 -3.25 -9.94 -0.60
N ILE A 157 -3.54 -11.23 -0.77
CA ILE A 157 -4.90 -11.72 -1.01
C ILE A 157 -5.80 -11.39 0.19
N ARG A 158 -5.35 -11.72 1.42
CA ARG A 158 -6.10 -11.42 2.64
C ARG A 158 -6.30 -9.93 2.87
N GLU A 159 -5.31 -9.09 2.56
CA GLU A 159 -5.41 -7.64 2.69
C GLU A 159 -6.62 -7.09 1.91
N HIS A 160 -6.80 -7.52 0.65
CA HIS A 160 -7.94 -7.08 -0.16
C HIS A 160 -9.28 -7.73 0.22
N GLN A 161 -9.28 -9.00 0.63
CA GLN A 161 -10.48 -9.65 1.16
C GLN A 161 -10.98 -8.91 2.43
N GLN A 162 -10.08 -8.59 3.34
CA GLN A 162 -10.42 -7.89 4.57
C GLN A 162 -10.79 -6.41 4.32
N LEU A 163 -10.14 -5.74 3.37
CA LEU A 163 -10.53 -4.38 2.96
C LEU A 163 -11.95 -4.37 2.37
N ALA A 164 -12.30 -5.36 1.54
CA ALA A 164 -13.66 -5.52 1.02
C ALA A 164 -14.68 -5.75 2.14
N ALA A 165 -14.37 -6.65 3.09
CA ALA A 165 -15.23 -6.93 4.22
C ALA A 165 -15.49 -5.68 5.07
N ARG A 166 -14.44 -4.90 5.38
CA ARG A 166 -14.58 -3.66 6.15
C ARG A 166 -15.35 -2.57 5.40
N LEU A 167 -15.16 -2.44 4.09
CA LEU A 167 -15.96 -1.52 3.26
C LEU A 167 -17.44 -1.88 3.31
N ALA A 168 -17.79 -3.16 3.11
CA ALA A 168 -19.17 -3.63 3.15
C ALA A 168 -19.79 -3.49 4.55
N GLN A 169 -19.03 -3.76 5.61
CA GLN A 169 -19.47 -3.57 6.99
C GLN A 169 -19.70 -2.09 7.34
N ARG A 170 -18.87 -1.18 6.82
CA ARG A 170 -18.98 0.26 7.05
C ARG A 170 -20.22 0.86 6.38
N LEU A 171 -20.58 0.37 5.18
CA LEU A 171 -21.64 0.94 4.35
C LEU A 171 -22.64 -0.13 3.86
N PRO A 172 -23.30 -0.88 4.77
CA PRO A 172 -24.07 -2.07 4.41
C PRO A 172 -25.21 -1.78 3.43
N ALA A 173 -25.82 -0.58 3.52
CA ALA A 173 -26.90 -0.17 2.62
C ALA A 173 -26.47 -0.07 1.15
N LEU A 174 -25.20 0.24 0.87
CA LEU A 174 -24.68 0.34 -0.51
C LEU A 174 -24.34 -1.03 -1.11
N PHE A 175 -24.15 -2.04 -0.26
CA PHE A 175 -23.76 -3.41 -0.64
C PHE A 175 -24.89 -4.42 -0.34
N ALA A 176 -26.12 -3.94 -0.17
CA ALA A 176 -27.30 -4.79 -0.17
C ALA A 176 -27.71 -5.17 -1.60
N ALA A 177 -28.54 -6.20 -1.74
CA ALA A 177 -29.10 -6.57 -3.04
C ALA A 177 -29.88 -5.39 -3.64
N GLY A 178 -29.63 -5.06 -4.91
CA GLY A 178 -30.26 -3.95 -5.60
C GLY A 178 -29.82 -3.82 -7.05
N ASN A 179 -30.33 -2.79 -7.73
CA ASN A 179 -30.10 -2.57 -9.17
C ASN A 179 -28.91 -1.62 -9.46
N ARG A 180 -28.19 -1.17 -8.43
CA ARG A 180 -27.08 -0.24 -8.57
C ARG A 180 -25.79 -1.02 -8.84
N GLN A 181 -24.95 -0.49 -9.71
CA GLN A 181 -23.70 -1.12 -10.10
C GLN A 181 -22.59 -0.87 -9.08
N ILE A 182 -21.70 -1.86 -8.95
CA ILE A 182 -20.40 -1.75 -8.29
C ILE A 182 -19.38 -1.82 -9.41
N VAL A 183 -18.87 -0.66 -9.81
CA VAL A 183 -17.95 -0.53 -10.93
C VAL A 183 -16.55 -0.87 -10.47
N VAL A 184 -15.89 -1.82 -11.14
CA VAL A 184 -14.53 -2.26 -10.80
C VAL A 184 -13.58 -1.90 -11.94
N VAL A 185 -12.52 -1.16 -11.63
CA VAL A 185 -11.51 -0.70 -12.59
C VAL A 185 -10.11 -1.05 -12.07
N ASN A 186 -9.21 -1.47 -12.94
CA ASN A 186 -7.83 -1.78 -12.61
C ASN A 186 -6.85 -1.24 -13.66
N SER A 187 -5.55 -1.27 -13.35
CA SER A 187 -4.50 -0.77 -14.25
C SER A 187 -4.15 -1.70 -15.42
N GLY A 188 -4.69 -2.92 -15.43
CA GLY A 188 -4.32 -3.98 -16.38
C GLY A 188 -3.02 -4.72 -16.04
N GLN A 189 -2.38 -4.42 -14.90
CA GLN A 189 -1.24 -5.19 -14.41
C GLN A 189 -1.73 -6.36 -13.54
N ASP A 190 -1.20 -7.56 -13.75
CA ASP A 190 -1.65 -8.82 -13.11
C ASP A 190 -1.98 -8.65 -11.61
N ARG A 191 -1.03 -8.17 -10.81
CA ARG A 191 -1.23 -7.96 -9.36
C ARG A 191 -2.40 -7.01 -9.01
N ALA A 192 -2.69 -6.01 -9.84
CA ALA A 192 -3.81 -5.09 -9.63
C ALA A 192 -5.13 -5.71 -10.11
N VAL A 193 -5.09 -6.47 -11.21
CA VAL A 193 -6.20 -7.30 -11.68
C VAL A 193 -6.59 -8.31 -10.60
N ASP A 194 -5.63 -9.10 -10.11
CA ASP A 194 -5.84 -10.10 -9.06
C ASP A 194 -6.39 -9.46 -7.78
N SER A 195 -5.83 -8.31 -7.37
CA SER A 195 -6.33 -7.55 -6.21
C SER A 195 -7.79 -7.16 -6.37
N SER A 196 -8.18 -6.67 -7.56
CA SER A 196 -9.58 -6.33 -7.86
C SER A 196 -10.49 -7.55 -7.86
N THR A 197 -9.99 -8.69 -8.35
CA THR A 197 -10.72 -9.97 -8.39
C THR A 197 -10.95 -10.51 -6.98
N PHE A 198 -9.93 -10.59 -6.13
CA PHE A 198 -10.07 -11.08 -4.76
C PHE A 198 -10.93 -10.16 -3.89
N PHE A 199 -10.83 -8.85 -4.10
CA PHE A 199 -11.71 -7.88 -3.44
C PHE A 199 -13.18 -8.11 -3.82
N SER A 200 -13.48 -8.15 -5.13
CA SER A 200 -14.84 -8.31 -5.64
C SER A 200 -15.44 -9.66 -5.26
N ALA A 201 -14.64 -10.73 -5.34
CA ALA A 201 -15.04 -12.07 -4.89
C ALA A 201 -15.37 -12.10 -3.40
N SER A 202 -14.66 -11.33 -2.57
CA SER A 202 -14.96 -11.23 -1.14
C SER A 202 -16.30 -10.53 -0.88
N LEU A 203 -16.64 -9.50 -1.66
CA LEU A 203 -17.97 -8.88 -1.58
C LEU A 203 -19.08 -9.87 -1.96
N VAL A 204 -18.91 -10.59 -3.08
CA VAL A 204 -19.89 -11.58 -3.55
C VAL A 204 -19.98 -12.78 -2.60
N ALA A 205 -18.88 -13.22 -1.99
CA ALA A 205 -18.91 -14.29 -1.00
C ALA A 205 -19.71 -13.90 0.25
N ALA A 206 -19.62 -12.64 0.69
CA ALA A 206 -20.38 -12.13 1.82
C ALA A 206 -21.87 -11.87 1.46
N GLN A 207 -22.14 -11.43 0.23
CA GLN A 207 -23.49 -11.19 -0.29
C GLN A 207 -23.59 -11.66 -1.75
N PRO A 208 -24.01 -12.92 -2.01
CA PRO A 208 -24.06 -13.50 -3.36
C PRO A 208 -24.94 -12.72 -4.34
N ALA A 209 -25.96 -12.01 -3.84
CA ALA A 209 -26.83 -11.16 -4.64
C ALA A 209 -26.11 -9.96 -5.30
N LEU A 210 -24.88 -9.65 -4.89
CA LEU A 210 -24.06 -8.62 -5.53
C LEU A 210 -23.41 -9.08 -6.83
N ALA A 211 -23.33 -10.39 -7.12
CA ALA A 211 -22.69 -10.92 -8.32
C ALA A 211 -23.13 -10.20 -9.63
N PRO A 212 -24.43 -10.00 -9.92
CA PRO A 212 -24.88 -9.28 -11.12
C PRO A 212 -24.62 -7.77 -11.06
N ALA A 213 -24.34 -7.19 -9.89
CA ALA A 213 -24.06 -5.77 -9.73
C ALA A 213 -22.60 -5.42 -9.99
N ILE A 214 -21.66 -6.38 -9.92
CA ILE A 214 -20.25 -6.16 -10.24
C ILE A 214 -20.10 -5.92 -11.75
N THR A 215 -19.67 -4.71 -12.14
CA THR A 215 -19.49 -4.35 -13.55
C THR A 215 -18.04 -3.97 -13.86
N LEU A 216 -17.55 -4.44 -15.01
CA LEU A 216 -16.26 -4.05 -15.58
C LEU A 216 -16.54 -3.16 -16.80
N PRO A 217 -16.30 -1.84 -16.74
CA PRO A 217 -16.59 -0.95 -17.86
C PRO A 217 -15.69 -1.27 -19.07
N ALA A 218 -16.10 -0.89 -20.27
CA ALA A 218 -15.23 -0.99 -21.43
C ALA A 218 -13.94 -0.18 -21.21
N ALA A 219 -12.80 -0.75 -21.58
CA ALA A 219 -11.52 -0.05 -21.50
C ALA A 219 -11.48 1.12 -22.50
N PRO A 220 -10.74 2.22 -22.21
CA PRO A 220 -10.43 3.21 -23.23
C PRO A 220 -9.84 2.57 -24.48
N SER A 221 -10.41 2.87 -25.63
CA SER A 221 -10.07 2.26 -26.92
C SER A 221 -9.69 3.31 -27.96
N GLY A 222 -9.09 2.88 -29.08
CA GLY A 222 -8.64 3.78 -30.14
C GLY A 222 -7.25 4.37 -29.94
N TYR A 223 -6.44 3.82 -29.02
CA TYR A 223 -5.07 4.27 -28.74
C TYR A 223 -4.03 3.18 -29.05
N PRO A 224 -2.91 3.53 -29.69
CA PRO A 224 -2.71 4.75 -30.48
C PRO A 224 -3.67 4.82 -31.68
N ALA A 225 -4.04 6.01 -32.15
CA ALA A 225 -5.07 6.19 -33.20
C ALA A 225 -4.77 5.45 -34.51
N ASN A 226 -3.49 5.30 -34.86
CA ASN A 226 -3.03 4.61 -36.07
C ASN A 226 -2.87 3.09 -35.91
N ALA A 227 -2.80 2.58 -34.67
CA ALA A 227 -2.65 1.16 -34.39
C ALA A 227 -3.26 0.78 -33.03
N PRO A 228 -4.60 0.85 -32.87
CA PRO A 228 -5.24 0.68 -31.56
C PRO A 228 -4.92 -0.67 -30.90
N VAL A 229 -4.56 -0.63 -29.62
CA VAL A 229 -4.32 -1.82 -28.80
C VAL A 229 -5.51 -2.03 -27.87
N ALA A 230 -6.27 -3.11 -28.09
CA ALA A 230 -7.39 -3.46 -27.23
C ALA A 230 -6.91 -3.84 -25.82
N GLN A 231 -7.66 -3.43 -24.81
CA GLN A 231 -7.45 -3.79 -23.41
C GLN A 231 -8.71 -4.51 -22.88
N PRO A 232 -8.57 -5.45 -21.93
CA PRO A 232 -9.71 -6.12 -21.32
C PRO A 232 -10.64 -5.12 -20.61
N ALA A 233 -11.95 -5.41 -20.57
CA ALA A 233 -12.90 -4.64 -19.78
C ALA A 233 -12.44 -4.52 -18.32
N GLY A 234 -12.70 -3.37 -17.70
CA GLY A 234 -12.19 -2.97 -16.39
C GLY A 234 -10.79 -2.36 -16.43
N THR A 235 -10.04 -2.45 -17.53
CA THR A 235 -8.71 -1.85 -17.63
C THR A 235 -8.78 -0.37 -17.97
N ASN A 236 -8.15 0.49 -17.17
CA ASN A 236 -7.93 1.89 -17.55
C ASN A 236 -6.51 2.35 -17.16
N ARG A 237 -5.60 2.31 -18.14
CA ARG A 237 -4.21 2.71 -17.98
C ARG A 237 -4.04 4.22 -17.81
N PHE A 238 -4.83 5.04 -18.49
CA PHE A 238 -4.79 6.49 -18.32
C PHE A 238 -5.20 6.90 -16.91
N LEU A 239 -6.14 6.17 -16.28
CA LEU A 239 -6.59 6.44 -14.93
C LEU A 239 -5.68 5.84 -13.84
N LEU A 240 -5.21 4.61 -14.04
CA LEU A 240 -4.58 3.79 -12.98
C LEU A 240 -3.17 3.31 -13.31
N TYR A 241 -2.56 3.81 -14.39
CA TYR A 241 -1.19 3.54 -14.80
C TYR A 241 -0.49 4.75 -15.44
N PHE A 242 -0.94 5.97 -15.10
CA PHE A 242 -0.50 7.21 -15.73
C PHE A 242 0.99 7.53 -15.60
N HIS A 243 1.74 6.84 -14.74
CA HIS A 243 3.19 7.03 -14.58
C HIS A 243 4.02 6.43 -15.72
N SER A 244 3.44 5.55 -16.54
CA SER A 244 4.16 4.79 -17.56
C SER A 244 3.29 4.51 -18.79
N LEU A 245 2.68 5.56 -19.34
CA LEU A 245 2.00 5.50 -20.63
C LEU A 245 3.03 5.45 -21.76
N LYS A 246 2.90 4.50 -22.68
CA LYS A 246 3.90 4.22 -23.72
C LYS A 246 3.36 4.63 -25.09
N PRO A 247 4.20 5.18 -25.99
CA PRO A 247 3.77 5.50 -27.35
C PRO A 247 3.15 4.30 -28.09
N ALA A 248 3.67 3.10 -27.88
CA ALA A 248 3.19 1.88 -28.55
C ALA A 248 1.77 1.45 -28.15
N THR A 249 1.25 1.91 -27.02
CA THR A 249 -0.05 1.45 -26.47
C THR A 249 -1.01 2.58 -26.13
N ASP A 250 -0.49 3.77 -25.83
CA ASP A 250 -1.23 4.84 -25.15
C ASP A 250 -1.08 6.20 -25.85
N LEU A 251 -0.43 6.29 -27.02
CA LEU A 251 -0.16 7.58 -27.68
C LEU A 251 -1.44 8.36 -27.94
N VAL A 252 -1.46 9.61 -27.46
CA VAL A 252 -2.52 10.60 -27.73
C VAL A 252 -1.88 11.82 -28.37
N THR A 253 -2.24 12.10 -29.63
CA THR A 253 -1.71 13.25 -30.38
C THR A 253 -2.72 14.39 -30.53
N ASP A 254 -4.02 14.09 -30.51
CA ASP A 254 -5.09 15.07 -30.61
C ASP A 254 -5.26 15.84 -29.30
N ALA A 255 -5.07 17.17 -29.34
CA ALA A 255 -5.21 18.05 -28.19
C ALA A 255 -6.67 18.18 -27.69
N GLY A 256 -7.66 17.84 -28.52
CA GLY A 256 -9.07 17.77 -28.12
C GLY A 256 -9.45 16.49 -27.37
N ASN A 257 -8.56 15.49 -27.34
CA ASN A 257 -8.82 14.22 -26.67
C ASN A 257 -8.74 14.37 -25.13
N PRO A 258 -9.68 13.81 -24.36
CA PRO A 258 -9.69 13.94 -22.89
C PRO A 258 -8.43 13.38 -22.19
N TYR A 259 -7.71 12.45 -22.82
CA TYR A 259 -6.47 11.88 -22.28
C TYR A 259 -5.19 12.57 -22.76
N TYR A 260 -5.27 13.60 -23.60
CA TYR A 260 -4.10 14.30 -24.12
C TYR A 260 -3.23 14.87 -22.98
N ALA A 261 -3.83 15.62 -22.06
CA ALA A 261 -3.11 16.21 -20.93
C ALA A 261 -2.46 15.14 -20.03
N THR A 262 -3.17 14.05 -19.77
CA THR A 262 -2.67 12.89 -19.00
C THR A 262 -1.47 12.25 -19.68
N TYR A 263 -1.55 12.04 -21.00
CA TYR A 263 -0.45 11.49 -21.78
C TYR A 263 0.79 12.39 -21.74
N GLN A 264 0.62 13.70 -21.96
CA GLN A 264 1.73 14.67 -21.89
C GLN A 264 2.35 14.72 -20.48
N ALA A 265 1.53 14.75 -19.43
CA ALA A 265 2.01 14.70 -18.05
C ALA A 265 2.78 13.40 -17.75
N SER A 266 2.31 12.27 -18.28
CA SER A 266 2.99 10.98 -18.19
C SER A 266 4.37 10.99 -18.84
N GLN A 267 4.51 11.59 -20.04
CA GLN A 267 5.79 11.68 -20.72
C GLN A 267 6.76 12.61 -19.96
N ALA A 268 6.27 13.75 -19.46
CA ALA A 268 7.07 14.68 -18.66
C ALA A 268 7.58 14.02 -17.36
N TYR A 269 6.71 13.28 -16.66
CA TYR A 269 7.08 12.49 -15.49
C TYR A 269 8.16 11.44 -15.82
N GLN A 270 8.00 10.69 -16.91
CA GLN A 270 8.97 9.68 -17.32
C GLN A 270 10.34 10.29 -17.68
N ALA A 271 10.36 11.48 -18.28
CA ALA A 271 11.59 12.22 -18.54
C ALA A 271 12.27 12.67 -17.24
N TYR A 272 11.49 13.11 -16.25
CA TYR A 272 11.96 13.56 -14.94
C TYR A 272 12.68 12.46 -14.13
N ALA A 273 12.44 11.18 -14.42
CA ALA A 273 13.21 10.08 -13.82
C ALA A 273 14.73 10.18 -14.07
N ASN A 274 15.17 10.95 -15.07
CA ASN A 274 16.57 11.22 -15.39
C ASN A 274 17.01 12.65 -15.01
N ASP A 275 16.26 13.35 -14.16
CA ASP A 275 16.60 14.70 -13.72
C ASP A 275 17.95 14.74 -12.97
N ALA A 276 18.83 15.64 -13.39
CA ALA A 276 20.19 15.73 -12.86
C ALA A 276 20.21 16.19 -11.39
N THR A 277 19.24 17.02 -10.98
CA THR A 277 19.14 17.52 -9.60
C THR A 277 18.69 16.42 -8.66
N VAL A 278 17.68 15.63 -9.07
CA VAL A 278 17.27 14.42 -8.35
C VAL A 278 18.41 13.43 -8.24
N ALA A 279 19.11 13.15 -9.35
CA ALA A 279 20.25 12.25 -9.36
C ALA A 279 21.36 12.73 -8.40
N ALA A 280 21.69 14.02 -8.41
CA ALA A 280 22.68 14.59 -7.51
C ALA A 280 22.28 14.45 -6.02
N LYS A 281 21.00 14.69 -5.68
CA LYS A 281 20.50 14.53 -4.31
C LYS A 281 20.57 13.07 -3.84
N LEU A 282 20.11 12.13 -4.66
CA LEU A 282 20.15 10.71 -4.32
C LEU A 282 21.59 10.18 -4.22
N ASN A 283 22.49 10.64 -5.09
CA ASN A 283 23.91 10.30 -5.03
C ASN A 283 24.57 10.85 -3.76
N ALA A 284 24.28 12.09 -3.36
CA ALA A 284 24.80 12.67 -2.13
C ALA A 284 24.34 11.90 -0.89
N ILE A 285 23.06 11.49 -0.85
CA ILE A 285 22.49 10.68 0.23
C ILE A 285 23.18 9.30 0.29
N LYS A 286 23.37 8.64 -0.85
CA LYS A 286 24.05 7.33 -0.93
C LYS A 286 25.55 7.41 -0.60
N ALA A 287 26.19 8.55 -0.84
CA ALA A 287 27.61 8.78 -0.57
C ALA A 287 27.90 9.29 0.85
N ALA A 288 26.87 9.53 1.68
CA ALA A 288 27.06 9.99 3.05
C ALA A 288 27.83 8.96 3.90
N PRO A 289 28.69 9.38 4.85
CA PRO A 289 29.47 8.47 5.70
C PRO A 289 28.63 7.40 6.40
N GLN A 290 27.44 7.78 6.87
CA GLN A 290 26.50 6.86 7.51
C GLN A 290 26.09 5.69 6.61
N ALA A 291 26.02 5.86 5.28
CA ALA A 291 25.74 4.77 4.36
C ALA A 291 26.87 3.72 4.36
N ALA A 292 28.12 4.17 4.41
CA ALA A 292 29.27 3.28 4.52
C ALA A 292 29.31 2.58 5.87
N ASP A 293 29.03 3.29 6.97
CA ASP A 293 29.00 2.72 8.32
C ASP A 293 27.92 1.63 8.47
N VAL A 294 26.73 1.90 7.95
CA VAL A 294 25.63 0.91 7.89
C VAL A 294 26.04 -0.29 7.05
N ALA A 295 26.64 -0.06 5.88
CA ALA A 295 27.09 -1.14 5.01
C ALA A 295 28.15 -2.02 5.66
N GLN A 296 29.14 -1.41 6.33
CA GLN A 296 30.17 -2.12 7.06
C GLN A 296 29.59 -2.92 8.22
N THR A 297 28.71 -2.32 9.02
CA THR A 297 28.08 -2.98 10.17
C THR A 297 27.34 -4.25 9.74
N VAL A 298 26.50 -4.15 8.71
CA VAL A 298 25.72 -5.30 8.21
C VAL A 298 26.62 -6.35 7.59
N LEU A 299 27.51 -5.97 6.65
CA LEU A 299 28.30 -6.97 5.92
C LEU A 299 29.33 -7.68 6.78
N SER A 300 29.90 -7.00 7.77
CA SER A 300 30.89 -7.61 8.68
C SER A 300 30.32 -8.76 9.51
N ALA A 301 29.00 -8.79 9.70
CA ALA A 301 28.31 -9.91 10.34
C ALA A 301 28.09 -11.10 9.40
N LEU A 302 28.18 -10.89 8.07
CA LEU A 302 27.79 -11.86 7.04
C LEU A 302 29.01 -12.45 6.30
N VAL A 303 30.03 -11.63 6.06
CA VAL A 303 31.23 -11.98 5.30
C VAL A 303 32.49 -11.43 5.97
N SER A 304 33.65 -12.04 5.69
CA SER A 304 34.93 -11.55 6.20
C SER A 304 35.28 -10.15 5.68
N GLN A 305 36.02 -9.38 6.50
CA GLN A 305 36.53 -8.05 6.11
C GLN A 305 37.37 -8.10 4.83
N ALA A 306 38.17 -9.16 4.66
CA ALA A 306 38.97 -9.36 3.47
C ALA A 306 38.13 -9.54 2.19
N PHE A 307 36.89 -10.06 2.31
CA PHE A 307 35.96 -10.15 1.18
C PHE A 307 35.31 -8.80 0.87
N ILE A 308 34.89 -8.06 1.91
CA ILE A 308 34.29 -6.72 1.76
C ILE A 308 35.27 -5.78 1.04
N ALA A 309 36.55 -5.80 1.43
CA ALA A 309 37.59 -4.97 0.83
C ALA A 309 37.85 -5.26 -0.66
N LYS A 310 37.43 -6.42 -1.17
CA LYS A 310 37.55 -6.78 -2.59
C LYS A 310 36.38 -6.30 -3.44
N LEU A 311 35.23 -5.94 -2.86
CA LEU A 311 34.07 -5.49 -3.64
C LEU A 311 34.46 -4.36 -4.59
N GLY A 312 34.08 -4.50 -5.87
CA GLY A 312 34.36 -3.53 -6.92
C GLY A 312 35.69 -3.78 -7.66
N THR A 313 36.55 -4.66 -7.13
CA THR A 313 37.77 -5.11 -7.82
C THR A 313 37.45 -6.18 -8.88
N SER A 314 38.45 -6.53 -9.71
CA SER A 314 38.30 -7.55 -10.76
C SER A 314 37.84 -8.89 -10.16
N GLY A 315 36.71 -9.41 -10.66
CA GLY A 315 36.11 -10.65 -10.17
C GLY A 315 35.22 -10.53 -8.92
N TYR A 316 35.06 -9.31 -8.36
CA TYR A 316 34.25 -9.02 -7.17
C TYR A 316 33.19 -7.95 -7.45
N THR A 317 32.60 -8.03 -8.63
CA THR A 317 31.34 -7.36 -8.96
C THR A 317 30.31 -8.44 -9.28
N PHE A 318 29.13 -8.33 -8.69
CA PHE A 318 28.08 -9.35 -8.78
C PHE A 318 26.85 -8.77 -9.46
N ALA A 319 26.05 -9.64 -10.05
CA ALA A 319 24.78 -9.23 -10.62
C ALA A 319 23.80 -10.40 -10.62
N ASN A 320 22.53 -10.12 -10.87
CA ASN A 320 21.48 -11.13 -11.08
C ASN A 320 21.69 -11.87 -12.41
N THR A 321 22.69 -12.74 -12.46
CA THR A 321 23.03 -13.59 -13.61
C THR A 321 22.70 -15.05 -13.32
N GLY A 322 22.94 -15.92 -14.30
CA GLY A 322 22.70 -17.36 -14.17
C GLY A 322 21.27 -17.78 -14.54
N THR A 323 21.07 -19.10 -14.48
CA THR A 323 19.80 -19.75 -14.80
C THR A 323 19.45 -20.70 -13.66
N TYR A 324 18.22 -20.59 -13.13
CA TYR A 324 17.75 -21.39 -12.01
C TYR A 324 16.38 -21.97 -12.32
N ALA A 325 16.21 -23.28 -12.19
CA ALA A 325 14.91 -23.94 -12.37
C ALA A 325 14.36 -24.35 -11.00
N PHE A 326 13.11 -23.97 -10.74
CA PHE A 326 12.38 -24.36 -9.54
C PHE A 326 11.13 -25.11 -9.92
N THR A 327 10.95 -26.30 -9.33
CA THR A 327 9.78 -27.15 -9.55
C THR A 327 8.90 -27.18 -8.31
N SER A 328 7.60 -27.08 -8.54
CA SER A 328 6.53 -27.25 -7.54
C SER A 328 6.59 -28.62 -6.88
N ALA A 329 6.04 -28.72 -5.67
CA ALA A 329 6.14 -29.95 -4.86
C ALA A 329 5.41 -31.16 -5.49
N ASP A 330 4.38 -30.92 -6.30
CA ASP A 330 3.65 -31.94 -7.04
C ASP A 330 4.28 -32.29 -8.40
N GLY A 331 5.38 -31.62 -8.77
CA GLY A 331 6.10 -31.83 -10.02
C GLY A 331 5.41 -31.29 -11.28
N LYS A 332 4.27 -30.59 -11.17
CA LYS A 332 3.44 -30.23 -12.34
C LYS A 332 3.76 -28.87 -12.94
N PHE A 333 4.46 -28.03 -12.20
CA PHE A 333 4.90 -26.71 -12.65
C PHE A 333 6.39 -26.51 -12.37
N THR A 334 7.13 -26.07 -13.39
CA THR A 334 8.53 -25.66 -13.28
C THR A 334 8.67 -24.26 -13.85
N ASN A 335 9.31 -23.37 -13.11
CA ASN A 335 9.67 -22.04 -13.57
C ASN A 335 11.20 -21.92 -13.68
N THR A 336 11.67 -21.48 -14.84
CA THR A 336 13.09 -21.27 -15.11
C THR A 336 13.38 -19.78 -15.14
N LEU A 337 14.10 -19.32 -14.12
CA LEU A 337 14.58 -17.95 -14.00
C LEU A 337 15.83 -17.77 -14.85
N LYS A 338 15.89 -16.67 -15.61
CA LYS A 338 17.08 -16.23 -16.32
C LYS A 338 17.46 -14.83 -15.88
N GLY A 339 18.66 -14.69 -15.33
CA GLY A 339 19.21 -13.41 -14.93
C GLY A 339 19.48 -12.49 -16.12
N ASP A 340 19.22 -11.18 -15.95
CA ASP A 340 19.46 -10.15 -16.98
C ASP A 340 20.73 -9.32 -16.72
N GLY A 341 21.39 -9.51 -15.58
CA GLY A 341 22.64 -8.83 -15.20
C GLY A 341 22.50 -7.32 -14.94
N LYS A 342 21.28 -6.78 -14.85
CA LYS A 342 21.04 -5.35 -14.67
C LYS A 342 21.14 -4.88 -13.22
N THR A 343 20.81 -5.75 -12.28
CA THR A 343 20.93 -5.45 -10.84
C THR A 343 22.33 -5.83 -10.40
N LYS A 344 23.16 -4.85 -10.08
CA LYS A 344 24.60 -5.02 -9.79
C LYS A 344 24.93 -4.73 -8.34
N ILE A 345 25.96 -5.40 -7.84
CA ILE A 345 26.64 -5.13 -6.57
C ILE A 345 28.11 -4.89 -6.89
N ALA A 346 28.57 -3.64 -6.77
CA ALA A 346 29.97 -3.28 -6.91
C ALA A 346 30.57 -2.77 -5.60
N THR A 347 29.74 -2.28 -4.68
CA THR A 347 30.17 -1.73 -3.39
C THR A 347 29.46 -2.40 -2.23
N ALA A 348 29.99 -2.19 -1.01
CA ALA A 348 29.33 -2.61 0.22
C ALA A 348 27.92 -1.99 0.35
N VAL A 349 27.77 -0.71 -0.04
CA VAL A 349 26.50 0.02 -0.03
C VAL A 349 25.51 -0.61 -1.00
N ASP A 350 25.94 -1.03 -2.20
CA ASP A 350 25.06 -1.75 -3.13
C ASP A 350 24.57 -3.07 -2.52
N ALA A 351 25.47 -3.83 -1.89
CA ALA A 351 25.15 -5.13 -1.32
C ALA A 351 24.05 -5.03 -0.23
N VAL A 352 24.17 -4.06 0.68
CA VAL A 352 23.17 -3.88 1.74
C VAL A 352 21.87 -3.27 1.25
N ASN A 353 21.91 -2.40 0.23
CA ASN A 353 20.69 -1.90 -0.43
C ASN A 353 19.94 -3.02 -1.15
N VAL A 354 20.66 -3.92 -1.82
CA VAL A 354 20.09 -5.11 -2.44
C VAL A 354 19.51 -6.04 -1.38
N LEU A 355 20.24 -6.33 -0.30
CA LEU A 355 19.76 -7.18 0.79
C LEU A 355 18.51 -6.59 1.48
N TYR A 356 18.46 -5.29 1.69
CA TYR A 356 17.31 -4.61 2.28
C TYR A 356 16.01 -4.81 1.46
N ASN A 357 16.11 -4.99 0.14
CA ASN A 357 14.94 -5.33 -0.68
C ASN A 357 14.31 -6.69 -0.33
N LEU A 358 15.10 -7.64 0.16
CA LEU A 358 14.59 -8.92 0.67
C LEU A 358 13.96 -8.72 2.04
N LEU A 359 14.58 -7.91 2.91
CA LEU A 359 14.04 -7.57 4.23
C LEU A 359 12.63 -7.01 4.13
N GLN A 360 12.42 -6.02 3.27
CA GLN A 360 11.12 -5.34 3.18
C GLN A 360 9.99 -6.23 2.61
N VAL A 361 10.32 -7.29 1.85
CA VAL A 361 9.32 -8.20 1.25
C VAL A 361 9.06 -9.44 2.10
N ALA A 362 10.03 -9.89 2.91
CA ALA A 362 9.90 -11.10 3.73
C ALA A 362 8.63 -11.15 4.62
N PRO A 363 8.18 -10.06 5.28
CA PRO A 363 6.97 -10.08 6.13
C PRO A 363 5.69 -10.47 5.37
N ALA A 364 5.63 -10.14 4.09
CA ALA A 364 4.50 -10.51 3.23
C ALA A 364 4.54 -11.99 2.80
N MET A 365 5.72 -12.61 2.78
CA MET A 365 5.99 -13.92 2.19
C MET A 365 6.14 -15.06 3.22
N VAL A 366 5.67 -14.87 4.45
CA VAL A 366 5.84 -15.85 5.54
C VAL A 366 5.27 -17.22 5.16
N ALA A 367 4.08 -17.26 4.54
CA ALA A 367 3.43 -18.51 4.15
C ALA A 367 4.18 -19.24 3.02
N GLU A 368 4.76 -18.47 2.10
CA GLU A 368 5.41 -18.98 0.89
C GLU A 368 6.85 -19.41 1.11
N THR A 369 7.51 -18.81 2.11
CA THR A 369 8.92 -19.11 2.44
C THR A 369 9.06 -20.11 3.58
N GLY A 370 7.97 -20.49 4.25
CA GLY A 370 8.02 -21.32 5.45
C GLY A 370 8.56 -20.58 6.67
N GLY A 371 8.36 -19.25 6.74
CA GLY A 371 8.74 -18.43 7.89
C GLY A 371 10.13 -17.82 7.84
N VAL A 372 10.70 -17.58 6.65
CA VAL A 372 11.96 -16.85 6.53
C VAL A 372 11.78 -15.41 7.02
N THR A 373 12.64 -15.00 7.95
CA THR A 373 12.75 -13.63 8.48
C THR A 373 14.11 -13.04 8.14
N MET A 374 14.17 -11.71 7.98
CA MET A 374 15.37 -11.01 7.51
C MET A 374 15.95 -10.02 8.53
N GLU A 375 15.22 -9.74 9.61
CA GLU A 375 15.56 -8.86 10.71
C GLU A 375 16.79 -9.36 11.49
N LYS A 376 17.12 -10.65 11.38
CA LYS A 376 18.36 -11.23 11.93
C LYS A 376 19.63 -10.83 11.17
N TYR A 377 19.50 -10.32 9.94
CA TYR A 377 20.64 -9.92 9.10
C TYR A 377 20.87 -8.41 9.09
N ILE A 378 19.82 -7.62 9.32
CA ILE A 378 19.87 -6.16 9.33
C ILE A 378 19.18 -5.70 10.61
N GLY A 379 19.95 -5.13 11.54
CA GLY A 379 19.42 -4.55 12.77
C GLY A 379 18.51 -3.34 12.50
N ALA A 380 17.65 -3.02 13.47
CA ALA A 380 16.63 -1.97 13.31
C ALA A 380 17.21 -0.60 12.93
N GLU A 381 18.33 -0.19 13.53
CA GLU A 381 19.00 1.08 13.19
C GLU A 381 19.52 1.11 11.75
N GLN A 382 20.09 -0.01 11.28
CA GLN A 382 20.56 -0.14 9.90
C GLN A 382 19.37 -0.17 8.93
N ALA A 383 18.30 -0.89 9.28
CA ALA A 383 17.06 -0.93 8.50
C ALA A 383 16.42 0.45 8.39
N GLN A 384 16.44 1.27 9.46
CA GLN A 384 15.95 2.64 9.43
C GLN A 384 16.66 3.50 8.39
N TYR A 385 18.00 3.41 8.34
CA TYR A 385 18.78 4.17 7.36
C TYR A 385 18.56 3.66 5.93
N LEU A 386 18.51 2.35 5.72
CA LEU A 386 18.25 1.75 4.40
C LEU A 386 16.82 2.08 3.91
N ALA A 387 15.85 2.13 4.81
CA ALA A 387 14.51 2.63 4.52
C ALA A 387 14.54 4.09 4.09
N TYR A 388 15.32 4.94 4.78
CA TYR A 388 15.51 6.33 4.39
C TYR A 388 16.08 6.47 2.97
N LEU A 389 17.05 5.62 2.58
CA LEU A 389 17.61 5.64 1.22
C LEU A 389 16.53 5.36 0.15
N GLN A 390 15.64 4.39 0.37
CA GLN A 390 14.54 4.10 -0.56
C GLN A 390 13.42 5.14 -0.49
N ASP A 391 13.10 5.64 0.71
CA ASP A 391 12.13 6.71 0.87
C ASP A 391 12.57 7.99 0.17
N ALA A 392 13.86 8.32 0.18
CA ALA A 392 14.37 9.46 -0.58
C ALA A 392 14.11 9.30 -2.09
N GLU A 393 14.26 8.09 -2.64
CA GLU A 393 13.99 7.80 -4.05
C GLU A 393 12.51 8.00 -4.38
N ASP A 394 11.60 7.38 -3.63
CA ASP A 394 10.15 7.54 -3.84
C ASP A 394 9.70 8.99 -3.59
N TYR A 395 10.25 9.67 -2.58
CA TYR A 395 9.96 11.06 -2.26
C TYR A 395 10.30 12.00 -3.43
N TYR A 396 11.51 11.89 -3.99
CA TYR A 396 11.95 12.77 -5.07
C TYR A 396 11.34 12.44 -6.43
N GLN A 397 11.08 11.15 -6.70
CA GLN A 397 10.63 10.72 -8.03
C GLN A 397 9.11 10.63 -8.15
N LYS A 398 8.38 10.38 -7.06
CA LYS A 398 6.92 10.10 -7.08
C LYS A 398 6.13 11.01 -6.15
N GLY A 399 6.75 11.43 -5.05
CA GLY A 399 6.13 12.20 -3.97
C GLY A 399 6.23 13.71 -4.12
N PRO A 400 6.23 14.44 -2.98
CA PRO A 400 6.27 15.91 -2.96
C PRO A 400 7.54 16.50 -3.57
N GLY A 401 8.64 15.75 -3.53
CA GLY A 401 9.88 16.05 -4.24
C GLY A 401 10.47 17.42 -3.98
N ILE A 402 11.04 17.99 -5.05
CA ILE A 402 11.68 19.30 -5.08
C ILE A 402 10.61 20.34 -5.39
N GLN A 403 10.49 21.35 -4.53
CA GLN A 403 9.45 22.38 -4.66
C GLN A 403 9.45 23.06 -6.03
N GLU A 404 10.63 23.34 -6.57
CA GLU A 404 10.85 24.04 -7.84
C GLU A 404 10.53 23.17 -9.07
N ALA A 405 10.53 21.84 -8.92
CA ALA A 405 10.16 20.91 -9.98
C ALA A 405 8.65 20.63 -10.02
N ASN A 406 7.92 21.02 -8.97
CA ASN A 406 6.50 20.73 -8.88
C ASN A 406 5.70 21.45 -9.99
N PRO A 407 4.64 20.81 -10.52
CA PRO A 407 4.04 19.56 -10.07
C PRO A 407 4.47 18.30 -10.88
N VAL A 408 5.68 18.24 -11.44
CA VAL A 408 6.06 17.17 -12.41
C VAL A 408 5.85 15.74 -11.88
N THR A 409 6.06 15.50 -10.60
CA THR A 409 5.94 14.17 -9.97
C THR A 409 4.49 13.70 -9.80
N TYR A 410 3.51 14.62 -9.79
CA TYR A 410 2.11 14.30 -9.47
C TYR A 410 1.06 14.88 -10.40
N ARG A 411 1.42 15.74 -11.37
CA ARG A 411 0.48 16.34 -12.35
C ARG A 411 -0.37 15.30 -13.07
N MET A 412 0.22 14.16 -13.40
CA MET A 412 -0.43 13.02 -14.05
C MET A 412 -1.62 12.45 -13.25
N ALA A 413 -1.66 12.64 -11.93
CA ALA A 413 -2.76 12.18 -11.08
C ALA A 413 -4.04 13.03 -11.18
N LYS A 414 -4.02 14.14 -11.93
CA LYS A 414 -5.20 15.01 -12.14
C LYS A 414 -6.38 14.25 -12.74
N VAL A 415 -6.13 13.31 -13.65
CA VAL A 415 -7.17 12.45 -14.23
C VAL A 415 -7.91 11.61 -13.17
N LEU A 416 -7.22 11.15 -12.13
CA LEU A 416 -7.82 10.38 -11.06
C LEU A 416 -8.55 11.29 -10.06
N GLN A 417 -8.02 12.48 -9.78
CA GLN A 417 -8.73 13.50 -9.00
C GLN A 417 -10.04 13.90 -9.69
N ASP A 418 -10.00 14.14 -11.00
CA ASP A 418 -11.18 14.50 -11.80
C ASP A 418 -12.20 13.37 -11.87
N ASP A 419 -11.73 12.12 -11.90
CA ASP A 419 -12.60 10.95 -11.88
C ASP A 419 -13.29 10.75 -10.52
N PHE A 420 -12.64 11.10 -9.39
CA PHE A 420 -13.28 11.11 -8.07
C PHE A 420 -14.41 12.15 -8.00
N PHE A 421 -14.09 13.42 -8.31
CA PHE A 421 -15.12 14.46 -8.34
C PHE A 421 -16.22 14.17 -9.36
N GLY A 422 -15.87 13.61 -10.52
CA GLY A 422 -16.84 13.28 -11.58
C GLY A 422 -17.92 12.29 -11.14
N GLU A 423 -17.57 11.31 -10.30
CA GLU A 423 -18.55 10.38 -9.72
C GLU A 423 -19.48 11.09 -8.73
N VAL A 424 -18.95 11.93 -7.84
CA VAL A 424 -19.79 12.68 -6.89
C VAL A 424 -20.67 13.71 -7.61
N ASP A 425 -20.20 14.30 -8.70
CA ASP A 425 -20.98 15.15 -9.61
C ASP A 425 -22.15 14.41 -10.26
N ALA A 426 -21.96 13.14 -10.65
CA ALA A 426 -23.05 12.30 -11.14
C ALA A 426 -24.12 12.09 -10.05
N ILE A 427 -23.69 11.78 -8.82
CA ILE A 427 -24.59 11.69 -7.67
C ILE A 427 -25.33 13.02 -7.47
N ALA A 428 -24.65 14.16 -7.50
CA ALA A 428 -25.26 15.48 -7.34
C ALA A 428 -26.37 15.76 -8.36
N ARG A 429 -26.20 15.30 -9.61
CA ARG A 429 -27.21 15.39 -10.68
C ARG A 429 -28.35 14.36 -10.55
N GLY A 430 -28.30 13.49 -9.55
CA GLY A 430 -29.32 12.46 -9.31
C GLY A 430 -29.07 11.13 -10.02
N ASP A 431 -27.91 10.95 -10.66
CA ASP A 431 -27.52 9.67 -11.21
C ASP A 431 -27.08 8.73 -10.07
N LEU A 432 -27.94 7.79 -9.70
CA LEU A 432 -27.67 6.78 -8.68
C LEU A 432 -27.36 5.41 -9.30
N THR A 433 -26.95 5.36 -10.57
CA THR A 433 -26.64 4.10 -11.28
C THR A 433 -25.53 3.33 -10.58
N HIS A 434 -24.49 4.01 -10.09
CA HIS A 434 -23.40 3.39 -9.33
C HIS A 434 -23.68 3.47 -7.83
N ALA A 435 -23.58 2.37 -7.11
CA ALA A 435 -23.47 2.35 -5.65
C ALA A 435 -22.01 2.56 -5.21
N ALA A 436 -21.06 2.06 -5.98
CA ALA A 436 -19.64 2.29 -5.75
C ALA A 436 -18.78 2.23 -7.02
N LYS A 437 -17.61 2.88 -6.98
CA LYS A 437 -16.52 2.69 -7.95
C LYS A 437 -15.23 2.32 -7.23
N LEU A 438 -14.67 1.17 -7.58
CA LEU A 438 -13.55 0.52 -6.92
C LEU A 438 -12.36 0.41 -7.89
N ARG A 439 -11.27 1.11 -7.60
CA ARG A 439 -10.11 1.27 -8.49
C ARG A 439 -8.87 0.58 -7.91
N PHE A 440 -8.17 -0.25 -8.69
CA PHE A 440 -7.02 -1.04 -8.22
C PHE A 440 -5.74 -0.74 -8.99
N THR A 441 -4.65 -0.44 -8.27
CA THR A 441 -3.47 0.21 -8.84
C THR A 441 -2.15 -0.06 -8.10
N HIS A 442 -1.22 0.90 -8.06
CA HIS A 442 0.17 0.78 -7.63
C HIS A 442 0.59 1.92 -6.68
N ALA A 443 1.74 1.77 -6.04
CA ALA A 443 2.34 2.85 -5.24
C ALA A 443 2.63 4.09 -6.11
N GLU A 444 3.04 3.87 -7.36
CA GLU A 444 3.28 4.89 -8.39
C GLU A 444 2.03 5.70 -8.76
N ILE A 445 0.85 5.31 -8.28
CA ILE A 445 -0.40 6.06 -8.43
C ILE A 445 -0.83 6.64 -7.07
N MET A 446 -0.76 5.85 -5.99
CA MET A 446 -1.16 6.30 -4.66
C MET A 446 -0.33 7.49 -4.15
N ILE A 447 1.00 7.46 -4.33
CA ILE A 447 1.90 8.52 -3.86
C ILE A 447 1.63 9.87 -4.58
N PRO A 448 1.60 9.93 -5.93
CA PRO A 448 1.25 11.18 -6.61
C PRO A 448 -0.21 11.57 -6.41
N PHE A 449 -1.13 10.62 -6.22
CA PHE A 449 -2.52 10.94 -5.90
C PHE A 449 -2.64 11.61 -4.52
N ALA A 450 -1.96 11.10 -3.49
CA ALA A 450 -1.89 11.76 -2.18
C ALA A 450 -1.24 13.16 -2.28
N SER A 451 -0.26 13.33 -3.18
CA SER A 451 0.40 14.61 -3.43
C SER A 451 -0.52 15.63 -4.12
N ILE A 452 -1.25 15.24 -5.16
CA ILE A 452 -2.19 16.16 -5.84
C ILE A 452 -3.43 16.48 -4.99
N MET A 453 -3.81 15.57 -4.09
CA MET A 453 -4.83 15.81 -3.08
C MET A 453 -4.35 16.80 -1.99
N ASN A 454 -3.06 17.14 -1.97
CA ASN A 454 -2.43 18.11 -1.08
C ASN A 454 -2.75 17.81 0.41
N LEU A 455 -2.68 16.53 0.77
CA LEU A 455 -3.01 16.08 2.11
C LEU A 455 -2.03 16.65 3.15
N LYS A 456 -2.58 17.17 4.25
CA LYS A 456 -1.80 17.73 5.36
C LYS A 456 -0.82 16.69 5.91
N ASN A 457 0.42 17.12 6.17
CA ASN A 457 1.53 16.28 6.64
C ASN A 457 1.98 15.15 5.68
N VAL A 458 1.38 15.04 4.49
CA VAL A 458 1.83 14.13 3.43
C VAL A 458 2.50 14.93 2.31
N PHE A 459 1.87 16.03 1.86
CA PHE A 459 2.47 16.91 0.84
C PHE A 459 3.32 18.00 1.48
N VAL A 460 4.60 17.68 1.71
CA VAL A 460 5.60 18.63 2.21
C VAL A 460 6.80 18.62 1.25
N PRO A 461 6.79 19.45 0.18
CA PRO A 461 7.92 19.55 -0.73
C PRO A 461 9.13 20.21 -0.05
N THR A 462 10.33 19.89 -0.53
CA THR A 462 11.58 20.40 0.03
C THR A 462 12.19 21.36 -0.99
N PRO A 463 12.62 22.58 -0.60
CA PRO A 463 13.33 23.49 -1.50
C PRO A 463 14.56 22.82 -2.09
N GLN A 464 14.94 23.15 -3.33
CA GLN A 464 16.08 22.56 -4.01
C GLN A 464 17.38 22.72 -3.22
N ALA A 465 17.53 23.81 -2.45
CA ALA A 465 18.68 24.06 -1.59
C ALA A 465 18.78 23.10 -0.38
N GLN A 466 17.70 22.39 -0.03
CA GLN A 466 17.64 21.47 1.10
C GLN A 466 17.56 20.02 0.64
N THR A 467 18.09 19.11 1.45
CA THR A 467 17.99 17.67 1.23
C THR A 467 16.92 17.09 2.15
N TYR A 468 15.99 16.34 1.58
CA TYR A 468 15.05 15.50 2.30
C TYR A 468 15.78 14.57 3.27
N THR A 469 15.36 14.58 4.53
CA THR A 469 15.80 13.66 5.58
C THR A 469 14.62 13.29 6.46
N TYR A 470 14.74 12.20 7.20
CA TYR A 470 13.75 11.87 8.22
C TYR A 470 13.62 12.92 9.34
N ALA A 471 14.67 13.71 9.59
CA ALA A 471 14.67 14.72 10.65
C ALA A 471 13.92 16.00 10.27
N ASN A 472 13.89 16.36 8.99
CA ASN A 472 13.31 17.63 8.51
C ASN A 472 12.01 17.47 7.73
N ASN A 473 11.57 16.25 7.43
CA ASN A 473 10.38 16.00 6.63
C ASN A 473 9.59 14.80 7.19
N PRO A 474 8.25 14.90 7.30
CA PRO A 474 7.42 13.83 7.86
C PRO A 474 7.13 12.68 6.88
N TRP A 475 7.40 12.85 5.58
CA TRP A 475 7.02 11.87 4.56
C TRP A 475 7.69 10.51 4.83
N ARG A 476 6.92 9.43 4.84
CA ARG A 476 7.42 8.05 4.96
C ARG A 476 6.64 7.12 4.06
N GLY A 477 7.33 6.22 3.36
CA GLY A 477 6.71 5.30 2.41
C GLY A 477 5.74 4.30 3.05
N ASP A 478 6.00 3.90 4.30
CA ASP A 478 5.15 2.98 5.09
C ASP A 478 3.82 3.62 5.54
N GLN A 479 3.79 4.94 5.69
CA GLN A 479 2.59 5.70 6.04
C GLN A 479 1.80 6.12 4.80
N VAL A 480 2.50 6.58 3.75
CA VAL A 480 1.89 7.12 2.54
C VAL A 480 1.39 6.01 1.62
N SER A 481 2.21 4.99 1.38
CA SER A 481 1.82 3.92 0.48
C SER A 481 2.33 2.58 0.98
N PRO A 482 1.81 2.05 2.10
CA PRO A 482 1.97 0.62 2.43
C PRO A 482 1.38 -0.27 1.34
N MET A 483 1.55 -1.59 1.44
CA MET A 483 0.79 -2.54 0.62
C MET A 483 -0.71 -2.32 0.85
N ALA A 484 -1.55 -2.57 -0.16
CA ALA A 484 -3.00 -2.28 -0.14
C ALA A 484 -3.41 -0.85 0.34
N ALA A 485 -2.48 0.11 0.32
CA ALA A 485 -2.77 1.51 0.62
C ALA A 485 -3.96 2.00 -0.20
N ASN A 486 -4.88 2.73 0.42
CA ASN A 486 -6.14 3.08 -0.21
C ASN A 486 -6.64 4.45 0.22
N MET A 487 -7.33 5.15 -0.68
CA MET A 487 -8.07 6.37 -0.39
C MET A 487 -9.53 6.15 -0.78
N GLN A 488 -10.45 6.50 0.11
CA GLN A 488 -11.87 6.24 -0.02
C GLN A 488 -12.66 7.51 0.24
N TRP A 489 -13.68 7.78 -0.56
CA TRP A 489 -14.65 8.84 -0.30
C TRP A 489 -16.02 8.23 -0.05
N ASP A 490 -16.60 8.55 1.10
CA ASP A 490 -17.97 8.16 1.44
C ASP A 490 -18.86 9.40 1.29
N VAL A 491 -19.92 9.29 0.48
CA VAL A 491 -20.82 10.39 0.13
C VAL A 491 -22.16 10.20 0.80
N TYR A 492 -22.63 11.23 1.49
CA TYR A 492 -23.90 11.22 2.21
C TYR A 492 -24.81 12.34 1.71
N ARG A 493 -26.12 12.10 1.73
CA ARG A 493 -27.13 13.04 1.24
C ARG A 493 -28.16 13.39 2.31
N ASN A 494 -28.55 14.66 2.36
CA ASN A 494 -29.74 15.16 3.04
C ASN A 494 -30.44 16.17 2.12
N GLY A 495 -31.59 15.79 1.56
CA GLY A 495 -32.27 16.59 0.53
C GLY A 495 -31.37 16.78 -0.71
N SER A 496 -31.09 18.04 -1.07
CA SER A 496 -30.18 18.40 -2.16
C SER A 496 -28.70 18.53 -1.73
N ARG A 497 -28.40 18.48 -0.42
CA ARG A 497 -27.04 18.65 0.09
C ARG A 497 -26.27 17.35 0.06
N LEU A 498 -25.02 17.40 -0.40
CA LEU A 498 -24.07 16.30 -0.33
C LEU A 498 -22.90 16.68 0.57
N ILE A 499 -22.49 15.72 1.40
CA ILE A 499 -21.26 15.81 2.18
C ILE A 499 -20.37 14.62 1.86
N VAL A 500 -19.06 14.84 1.92
CA VAL A 500 -18.05 13.83 1.66
C VAL A 500 -17.16 13.67 2.87
N LYS A 501 -16.85 12.42 3.20
CA LYS A 501 -15.79 12.06 4.14
C LYS A 501 -14.69 11.30 3.40
N MET A 502 -13.44 11.65 3.66
CA MET A 502 -12.29 10.92 3.15
C MET A 502 -11.68 10.01 4.21
N LEU A 503 -11.38 8.78 3.82
CA LEU A 503 -10.52 7.86 4.55
C LEU A 503 -9.24 7.63 3.76
N TYR A 504 -8.08 7.74 4.40
CA TYR A 504 -6.80 7.36 3.81
C TYR A 504 -6.16 6.28 4.67
N ASN A 505 -5.93 5.11 4.08
CA ASN A 505 -5.54 3.87 4.75
C ASN A 505 -6.50 3.51 5.91
N GLU A 506 -7.80 3.71 5.67
CA GLU A 506 -8.87 3.52 6.66
C GLU A 506 -8.62 4.33 7.96
N ARG A 507 -8.17 5.57 7.79
CA ARG A 507 -8.17 6.60 8.83
C ARG A 507 -8.86 7.85 8.29
N GLU A 508 -9.76 8.42 9.09
CA GLU A 508 -10.36 9.71 8.81
C GLU A 508 -9.27 10.75 8.61
N THR A 509 -9.26 11.32 7.41
CA THR A 509 -8.20 12.22 6.97
C THR A 509 -8.86 13.46 6.38
N ASP A 510 -8.43 14.60 6.88
CA ASP A 510 -8.85 15.89 6.36
C ASP A 510 -8.37 16.08 4.92
N PHE A 511 -9.19 16.74 4.12
CA PHE A 511 -8.78 17.29 2.83
C PHE A 511 -7.70 18.38 3.03
N GLN A 512 -7.17 18.93 1.94
CA GLN A 512 -6.18 20.00 2.03
C GLN A 512 -6.68 21.17 2.89
N ALA A 513 -5.78 21.86 3.60
CA ALA A 513 -6.13 22.93 4.54
C ALA A 513 -6.94 24.08 3.89
N ALA A 514 -6.75 24.33 2.58
CA ALA A 514 -7.55 25.30 1.83
C ALA A 514 -9.06 24.95 1.80
N CYS A 515 -9.43 23.72 2.14
CA CYS A 515 -10.81 23.25 2.20
C CYS A 515 -11.42 23.33 3.60
N ASP A 516 -10.72 23.86 4.61
CA ASP A 516 -11.24 23.94 5.99
C ASP A 516 -12.58 24.71 6.08
N GLY A 517 -12.78 25.69 5.19
CA GLY A 517 -14.06 26.42 5.09
C GLY A 517 -15.23 25.59 4.57
N ALA A 518 -14.99 24.42 3.99
CA ALA A 518 -16.01 23.48 3.55
C ALA A 518 -16.40 22.45 4.63
N LYS A 519 -15.69 22.38 5.75
CA LYS A 519 -16.07 21.49 6.87
C LYS A 519 -17.44 21.90 7.43
N LEU A 520 -18.23 20.93 7.89
CA LEU A 520 -19.51 21.21 8.55
C LEU A 520 -19.33 21.94 9.88
N THR A 521 -18.27 21.59 10.62
CA THR A 521 -17.78 22.28 11.82
C THR A 521 -16.25 22.18 11.86
N PRO A 522 -15.52 23.02 12.62
CA PRO A 522 -14.05 23.00 12.62
C PRO A 522 -13.42 21.63 12.91
N GLY A 523 -14.07 20.81 13.73
CA GLY A 523 -13.62 19.46 14.10
C GLY A 523 -14.18 18.32 13.26
N SER A 524 -15.04 18.61 12.28
CA SER A 524 -15.65 17.57 11.45
C SER A 524 -14.70 17.08 10.35
N HIS A 525 -14.79 15.78 10.05
CA HIS A 525 -14.23 15.12 8.89
C HIS A 525 -15.23 15.03 7.72
N PHE A 526 -16.43 15.61 7.89
CA PHE A 526 -17.39 15.81 6.81
C PHE A 526 -17.27 17.20 6.21
N TYR A 527 -17.22 17.24 4.89
CA TYR A 527 -17.10 18.46 4.10
C TYR A 527 -18.29 18.60 3.14
N ASP A 528 -18.84 19.81 3.03
CA ASP A 528 -19.80 20.15 1.99
C ASP A 528 -19.16 19.99 0.61
N TYR A 529 -19.83 19.24 -0.28
CA TYR A 529 -19.27 18.88 -1.57
C TYR A 529 -19.07 20.09 -2.50
N ALA A 530 -19.96 21.09 -2.47
CA ALA A 530 -19.80 22.28 -3.30
C ALA A 530 -18.59 23.10 -2.82
N GLY A 531 -18.39 23.19 -1.51
CA GLY A 531 -17.18 23.77 -0.92
C GLY A 531 -15.91 23.01 -1.31
N LEU A 532 -15.95 21.67 -1.34
CA LEU A 532 -14.82 20.85 -1.82
C LEU A 532 -14.47 21.12 -3.29
N LYS A 533 -15.47 21.19 -4.17
CA LYS A 533 -15.23 21.54 -5.59
C LYS A 533 -14.51 22.88 -5.70
N GLN A 534 -15.00 23.88 -4.97
CA GLN A 534 -14.44 25.23 -5.00
C GLN A 534 -12.98 25.27 -4.50
N CYS A 535 -12.66 24.64 -3.37
CA CYS A 535 -11.31 24.68 -2.82
C CYS A 535 -10.27 23.91 -3.66
N TYR A 536 -10.68 22.84 -4.35
CA TYR A 536 -9.83 22.13 -5.30
C TYR A 536 -9.80 22.76 -6.70
N GLY A 537 -10.62 23.79 -6.95
CA GLY A 537 -10.75 24.40 -8.28
C GLY A 537 -11.28 23.43 -9.34
N TYR A 538 -12.07 22.43 -8.93
CA TYR A 538 -12.72 21.48 -9.83
C TYR A 538 -14.00 22.11 -10.40
N GLN A 539 -14.12 22.14 -11.73
CA GLN A 539 -15.24 22.74 -12.46
C GLN A 539 -16.21 21.67 -12.96
#